data_AF-A0A0G1EP23-F1
#
_entry.id   AF-A0A0G1EP23-F1
#
_cell.length_a   1.000
_cell.length_b   1.000
_cell.length_c   1.000
_cell.angle_alpha   90.00
_cell.angle_beta   90.00
_cell.angle_gamma   90.00
#
_symmetry.space_group_name_H-M   'P 1'
#
loop_
_entity.id
_entity.type
_entity.pdbx_description
1 polymer ?
#
loop_
_entity_poly.entity_id
_entity_poly.type
_entity_poly.pdbx_seq_one_letter_code
_entity_poly.pdbx_strand_id
1 'polypeptide(L)' 'MKKGIENLKNMKVDELKKQLILLQEEVRVIKFKAEGSKSKNVKENRTLKRQIARVMTEINKNNEKSDRKMK' A
#
# COMPACT_ATOMS: atom_id res chain seq x y z
N MET A 1 17.29 -5.84 -0.94
CA MET A 1 16.89 -4.52 -1.46
C MET A 1 15.75 -3.95 -0.61
N LYS A 2 16.04 -3.00 0.29
CA LYS A 2 15.01 -2.23 1.01
C LYS A 2 14.66 -1.01 0.15
N LYS A 3 13.71 -1.11 -0.78
CA LYS A 3 13.01 0.08 -1.31
C LYS A 3 11.83 0.35 -0.38
N GLY A 4 12.16 0.78 0.83
CA GLY A 4 11.25 0.81 1.96
C GLY A 4 10.41 2.07 2.00
N ILE A 5 9.65 2.40 0.96
CA ILE A 5 8.59 3.45 1.00
C ILE A 5 9.01 4.67 1.84
N GLU A 6 10.13 5.29 1.49
CA GLU A 6 10.80 6.23 2.40
C GLU A 6 10.05 7.57 2.54
N ASN A 7 9.01 7.84 1.73
CA ASN A 7 8.42 9.19 1.63
C ASN A 7 6.88 9.27 1.58
N LEU A 8 6.11 8.37 2.23
CA LEU A 8 4.62 8.52 2.25
C LEU A 8 4.15 9.82 2.89
N LYS A 9 4.93 10.37 3.83
CA LYS A 9 4.55 11.56 4.60
C LYS A 9 4.47 12.84 3.76
N ASN A 10 5.20 12.89 2.64
CA ASN A 10 5.30 14.08 1.79
C ASN A 10 4.56 13.92 0.45
N MET A 11 3.94 12.76 0.20
CA MET A 11 3.21 12.50 -1.04
C MET A 11 1.82 13.12 -1.02
N LYS A 12 1.35 13.56 -2.19
CA LYS A 12 0.00 14.08 -2.34
C LYS A 12 -1.02 12.95 -2.17
N VAL A 13 -2.20 13.25 -1.63
CA VAL A 13 -3.26 12.25 -1.41
C VAL A 13 -3.63 11.51 -2.70
N ASP A 14 -3.59 12.20 -3.85
CA ASP A 14 -3.85 11.59 -5.17
C ASP A 14 -2.78 10.55 -5.56
N GLU A 15 -1.52 10.79 -5.21
CA GLU A 15 -0.42 9.86 -5.48
C GLU A 15 -0.52 8.63 -4.56
N LEU A 16 -0.90 8.84 -3.29
CA LEU A 16 -1.15 7.75 -2.35
C LEU A 16 -2.28 6.83 -2.83
N LYS A 17 -3.35 7.39 -3.40
CA LYS A 17 -4.44 6.60 -4.01
C LYS A 17 -3.98 5.81 -5.22
N LYS A 18 -3.16 6.40 -6.11
CA LYS A 18 -2.57 5.68 -7.25
C LYS A 18 -1.69 4.52 -6.79
N GLN A 19 -0.84 4.76 -5.80
CA GLN A 19 0.01 3.71 -5.21
C GLN A 19 -0.82 2.58 -4.57
N LEU A 20 -1.93 2.92 -3.91
CA LEU A 20 -2.82 1.94 -3.32
C LEU A 20 -3.42 1.00 -4.37
N ILE A 21 -3.86 1.54 -5.51
CA ILE A 21 -4.39 0.75 -6.63
C ILE A 21 -3.32 -0.21 -7.17
N LEU A 22 -2.12 0.31 -7.45
CA LEU A 22 -1.01 -0.51 -7.95
C LEU A 22 -0.66 -1.66 -6.99
N LEU A 23 -0.55 -1.38 -5.69
CA LEU A 23 -0.26 -2.42 -4.69
C LEU A 23 -1.37 -3.48 -4.58
N GLN A 24 -2.64 -3.09 -4.73
CA GLN A 24 -3.75 -4.04 -4.75
C GLN A 24 -3.72 -4.93 -5.99
N GLU A 25 -3.35 -4.37 -7.13
CA GLU A 25 -3.23 -5.08 -8.40
C GLU A 25 -2.07 -6.09 -8.36
N GLU A 26 -0.92 -5.71 -7.80
CA GLU A 26 0.19 -6.63 -7.54
C GLU A 26 -0.23 -7.81 -6.65
N VAL A 27 -1.01 -7.56 -5.60
CA VAL A 27 -1.56 -8.63 -4.75
C VAL A 27 -2.49 -9.56 -5.55
N ARG A 28 -3.32 -9.03 -6.46
CA ARG A 28 -4.18 -9.85 -7.32
C ARG A 28 -3.36 -10.72 -8.26
N VAL A 29 -2.35 -10.15 -8.92
CA VAL A 29 -1.44 -10.88 -9.82
C VAL A 29 -0.72 -11.99 -9.07
N ILE A 30 -0.26 -11.74 -7.85
CA ILE A 30 0.41 -12.76 -7.03
C ILE A 30 -0.55 -13.88 -6.64
N LYS A 31 -1.81 -13.57 -6.28
CA LYS A 31 -2.83 -14.59 -6.00
C LYS A 31 -3.08 -15.47 -7.23
N PHE A 32 -3.29 -14.85 -8.38
CA PHE A 32 -3.51 -15.55 -9.64
C PHE A 32 -2.32 -16.44 -10.02
N LYS A 33 -1.10 -15.92 -9.93
CA LYS A 33 0.13 -16.72 -10.16
C LYS A 33 0.31 -17.84 -9.14
N ALA A 34 -0.12 -17.64 -7.89
CA ALA A 34 0.01 -18.63 -6.84
C ALA A 34 -1.00 -19.79 -6.96
N GLU A 35 -2.16 -19.59 -7.57
CA GLU A 35 -3.17 -20.64 -7.77
C GLU A 35 -2.70 -21.74 -8.74
N GLY A 36 -1.75 -21.44 -9.65
CA GLY A 36 -1.18 -22.41 -10.59
C GLY A 36 0.29 -22.80 -10.33
N SER A 37 0.94 -22.25 -9.30
CA SER A 37 2.38 -22.42 -9.06
C SER A 37 2.67 -23.27 -7.82
N LYS A 38 3.67 -24.17 -7.90
CA LYS A 38 4.21 -24.89 -6.73
C LYS A 38 4.91 -23.96 -5.73
N SER A 39 5.38 -22.79 -6.15
CA SER A 39 6.00 -21.79 -5.29
C SER A 39 4.96 -20.77 -4.81
N LYS A 40 4.60 -20.85 -3.52
CA LYS A 40 3.82 -19.79 -2.86
C LYS A 40 4.75 -18.63 -2.52
N ASN A 41 4.62 -17.49 -3.22
CA ASN A 41 5.33 -16.23 -2.89
C ASN A 41 4.75 -15.55 -1.62
N VAL A 42 4.73 -16.28 -0.49
CA VAL A 42 4.07 -15.85 0.77
C VAL A 42 4.73 -14.61 1.37
N LYS A 43 6.07 -14.52 1.27
CA LYS A 43 6.86 -13.40 1.82
C LYS A 43 6.56 -12.08 1.09
N GLU A 44 6.42 -12.12 -0.22
CA GLU A 44 6.07 -10.95 -1.04
C GLU A 44 4.65 -10.49 -0.74
N ASN A 45 3.68 -11.42 -0.71
CA ASN A 45 2.29 -11.10 -0.38
C ASN A 45 2.15 -10.45 1.01
N ARG A 46 2.85 -10.99 2.02
CA ARG A 46 2.88 -10.39 3.37
C ARG A 46 3.48 -8.98 3.36
N THR A 47 4.52 -8.76 2.56
CA THR A 47 5.17 -7.45 2.44
C THR A 47 4.22 -6.44 1.78
N LEU A 48 3.59 -6.79 0.67
CA LEU A 48 2.64 -5.94 -0.04
C LEU A 48 1.43 -5.57 0.81
N LYS A 49 0.86 -6.53 1.55
CA LYS A 49 -0.22 -6.23 2.52
C LYS A 49 0.19 -5.20 3.57
N ARG A 50 1.44 -5.30 4.06
CA ARG A 50 1.99 -4.31 5.01
C ARG A 50 2.16 -2.94 4.38
N GLN A 51 2.53 -2.88 3.10
CA GLN A 51 2.65 -1.63 2.35
C GLN A 51 1.29 -0.97 2.14
N ILE A 52 0.26 -1.74 1.74
CA ILE A 52 -1.12 -1.26 1.62
C ILE A 52 -1.61 -0.66 2.94
N ALA A 53 -1.40 -1.37 4.05
CA ALA A 53 -1.80 -0.88 5.37
C ALA A 53 -1.13 0.46 5.72
N ARG A 54 0.17 0.63 5.41
CA ARG A 54 0.88 1.89 5.63
C ARG A 54 0.32 3.04 4.78
N VAL A 55 0.05 2.78 3.50
CA VAL A 55 -0.55 3.79 2.60
C VAL A 55 -1.93 4.21 3.13
N MET A 56 -2.77 3.25 3.53
CA MET A 56 -4.09 3.55 4.11
C MET A 56 -3.99 4.35 5.42
N THR A 57 -3.04 4.02 6.29
CA THR A 57 -2.80 4.79 7.52
C THR A 57 -2.42 6.25 7.22
N GLU A 58 -1.55 6.49 6.24
CA GLU A 58 -1.14 7.86 5.91
C GLU A 58 -2.27 8.66 5.24
N ILE A 59 -3.11 8.02 4.42
CA ILE A 59 -4.34 8.65 3.90
C ILE A 59 -5.26 9.07 5.05
N ASN A 60 -5.51 8.17 6.01
CA ASN A 60 -6.36 8.48 7.16
C ASN A 60 -5.80 9.60 8.03
N LYS A 61 -4.48 9.62 8.29
CA LYS A 61 -3.84 10.71 9.03
C LYS A 61 -3.96 12.06 8.32
N ASN A 62 -3.87 12.07 6.98
CA ASN A 62 -4.04 13.28 6.20
C ASN A 62 -5.49 13.80 6.26
N ASN A 63 -6.47 12.90 6.24
CA ASN A 63 -7.88 13.26 6.44
C ASN A 63 -8.15 13.78 7.87
N GLU A 64 -7.60 13.14 8.91
CA GLU A 64 -7.76 13.64 10.29
C GLU A 64 -7.13 15.03 10.49
N LYS A 65 -6.01 15.32 9.82
CA LYS A 65 -5.37 16.65 9.90
C LYS A 65 -6.23 17.74 9.26
N SER A 66 -6.96 17.45 8.18
CA SER A 66 -7.92 18.41 7.62
C SER A 66 -9.08 18.65 8.59
N ASP A 67 -9.60 17.60 9.23
CA ASP A 67 -10.75 17.72 10.13
C ASP A 67 -10.41 18.48 11.42
N ARG A 68 -9.21 18.28 11.97
CA ARG A 68 -8.74 19.01 13.16
C ARG A 68 -8.40 20.47 12.90
N LYS A 69 -8.11 20.86 11.65
CA LYS A 69 -7.86 22.27 11.28
C LYS A 69 -9.14 23.09 11.16
N MET A 70 -10.29 22.44 11.17
CA MET A 70 -11.61 23.05 10.95
C MET A 70 -12.43 23.21 12.24
N LYS A 71 -11.90 22.73 13.39
CA LYS A 71 -12.40 22.99 14.75
C LYS A 71 -11.58 24.08 15.40
#